data_AF-A0A1F4LL81-F1
#
_entry.id   AF-A0A1F4LL81-F1
#
_cell.length_a   1.000
_cell.length_b   1.000
_cell.length_c   1.000
_cell.angle_alpha   90.00
_cell.angle_beta   90.00
_cell.angle_gamma   90.00
#
_symmetry.space_group_name_H-M   'P 1'
#
loop_
_entity.id
_entity.type
_entity.pdbx_description
1 polymer ?
#
loop_
_entity_poly.entity_id
_entity_poly.type
_entity_poly.pdbx_seq_one_letter_code
_entity_poly.pdbx_strand_id
1 'polypeptide(L)'
;MSTNDLQRTAYTVECFLNALRLEDSPARTQIEEPLVRWLADGARGKHDHLIYQEGRISCHSGGRVVQSLDVPQARQIQTLWCNGAKLSAIDGAAYSRNAQLVMLGTAGLFLTLPGQLPAKERDKSRSNNNNNNNNNNNNNNNNNNG
;
A
#
# COMPACT_ATOMS: atom_id res chain seq x y z
N MET A 1 3.28 20.40 -7.56
CA MET A 1 2.57 19.10 -7.59
C MET A 1 1.53 19.15 -8.70
N SER A 2 1.32 18.07 -9.47
CA SER A 2 0.29 18.06 -10.51
C SER A 2 -1.10 17.83 -9.92
N THR A 3 -2.15 18.27 -10.61
CA THR A 3 -3.56 18.02 -10.20
C THR A 3 -3.86 16.53 -10.06
N ASN A 4 -3.27 15.70 -10.92
CA ASN A 4 -3.40 14.24 -10.86
C ASN A 4 -2.75 13.65 -9.60
N ASP A 5 -1.61 14.19 -9.16
CA ASP A 5 -0.97 13.73 -7.93
C ASP A 5 -1.80 14.11 -6.71
N LEU A 6 -2.41 15.30 -6.70
CA LEU A 6 -3.29 15.73 -5.61
C LEU A 6 -4.53 14.85 -5.50
N GLN A 7 -5.17 14.52 -6.63
CA GLN A 7 -6.31 13.61 -6.67
C GLN A 7 -5.95 12.21 -6.17
N ARG A 8 -4.78 11.68 -6.57
CA ARG A 8 -4.28 10.40 -6.06
C ARG A 8 -4.04 10.43 -4.55
N THR A 9 -3.45 11.51 -4.05
CA THR A 9 -3.24 11.70 -2.60
C THR A 9 -4.56 11.75 -1.86
N ALA A 10 -5.51 12.57 -2.31
CA ALA A 10 -6.84 12.68 -1.70
C ALA A 10 -7.54 11.32 -1.65
N TYR A 11 -7.59 10.59 -2.77
CA TYR A 11 -8.17 9.25 -2.83
C TYR A 11 -7.50 8.26 -1.87
N THR A 12 -6.17 8.32 -1.74
CA THR A 12 -5.44 7.42 -0.83
C THR A 12 -5.73 7.75 0.64
N VAL A 13 -5.87 9.04 0.98
CA VAL A 13 -6.27 9.48 2.33
C VAL A 13 -7.70 9.07 2.62
N GLU A 14 -8.61 9.22 1.68
CA GLU A 14 -9.98 8.77 1.80
C GLU A 14 -10.04 7.26 2.12
N CYS A 15 -9.29 6.45 1.37
CA CYS A 15 -9.15 5.00 1.60
C CYS A 15 -8.57 4.70 2.99
N PHE A 16 -7.58 5.48 3.44
CA PHE A 16 -7.00 5.35 4.76
C PHE A 16 -8.03 5.62 5.86
N LEU A 17 -8.82 6.70 5.76
CA LEU A 17 -9.87 7.02 6.73
C LEU A 17 -11.02 6.01 6.70
N ASN A 18 -11.36 5.48 5.52
CA ASN A 18 -12.33 4.38 5.38
C ASN A 18 -11.83 3.11 6.10
N ALA A 19 -10.53 2.81 6.00
CA ALA A 19 -9.93 1.69 6.74
C ALA A 19 -9.94 1.89 8.26
N LEU A 20 -10.00 3.14 8.75
CA LEU A 20 -10.22 3.46 10.16
C LEU A 20 -11.68 3.29 10.61
N ARG A 21 -12.58 2.98 9.67
CA ARG A 21 -14.03 2.86 9.87
C ARG A 21 -14.64 4.14 10.46
N LEU A 22 -14.16 5.28 10.01
CA LEU A 22 -14.74 6.57 10.35
C LEU A 22 -16.03 6.77 9.56
N GLU A 23 -17.07 7.20 10.26
CA GLU A 23 -18.34 7.58 9.63
C GLU A 23 -18.15 8.88 8.84
N ASP A 24 -18.86 8.98 7.73
CA ASP A 24 -18.83 10.19 6.93
C ASP A 24 -19.52 11.33 7.70
N SER A 25 -18.72 12.32 8.08
CA SER A 25 -19.13 13.37 8.99
C SER A 25 -18.23 14.60 8.83
N PRO A 26 -18.70 15.80 9.22
CA PRO A 26 -17.85 16.99 9.23
C PRO A 26 -16.54 16.82 10.03
N ALA A 27 -16.59 16.01 11.10
CA ALA A 27 -15.41 15.68 11.90
C ALA A 27 -14.37 14.87 11.10
N ARG A 28 -14.81 13.94 10.23
CA ARG A 28 -13.93 13.21 9.31
C ARG A 28 -13.27 14.17 8.33
N THR A 29 -14.01 15.12 7.76
CA THR A 29 -13.48 16.12 6.82
C THR A 29 -12.41 17.00 7.46
N GLN A 30 -12.59 17.39 8.73
CA GLN A 30 -11.59 18.14 9.50
C GLN A 30 -10.27 17.37 9.74
N ILE A 31 -10.31 16.03 9.67
CA ILE A 31 -9.11 15.18 9.72
C ILE A 31 -8.53 15.00 8.31
N GLU A 32 -9.39 14.80 7.31
CA GLU A 32 -8.97 14.54 5.94
C GLU A 32 -8.17 15.69 5.32
N GLU A 33 -8.69 16.92 5.39
CA GLU A 33 -8.07 18.09 4.79
C GLU A 33 -6.61 18.29 5.22
N PRO A 34 -6.27 18.33 6.53
CA PRO A 34 -4.88 18.51 6.95
C PRO A 34 -3.98 17.35 6.53
N LEU A 35 -4.49 16.11 6.49
CA LEU A 35 -3.70 14.95 6.04
C LEU A 35 -3.41 15.01 4.54
N VAL A 36 -4.40 15.36 3.72
CA VAL A 36 -4.21 15.55 2.28
C VAL A 36 -3.24 16.69 2.04
N ARG A 37 -3.42 17.83 2.73
CA ARG A 37 -2.52 18.98 2.60
C ARG A 37 -1.09 18.64 2.97
N TRP A 38 -0.89 17.90 4.07
CA TRP A 38 0.44 17.48 4.50
C TRP A 38 1.08 16.49 3.52
N LEU A 39 0.33 15.49 3.03
CA LEU A 39 0.83 14.54 2.03
C LEU A 39 1.02 15.16 0.62
N ALA A 40 0.38 16.28 0.33
CA ALA A 40 0.53 17.01 -0.91
C ALA A 40 1.60 18.12 -0.86
N ASP A 41 2.23 18.34 0.29
CA ASP A 41 3.27 19.36 0.41
C ASP A 41 4.49 19.00 -0.46
N GLY A 42 4.93 19.94 -1.29
CA GLY A 42 6.11 19.79 -2.14
C GLY A 42 7.43 19.75 -1.36
N ALA A 43 7.44 20.24 -0.12
CA ALA A 43 8.59 20.16 0.78
C ALA A 43 8.76 18.78 1.44
N ARG A 44 7.79 17.88 1.26
CA ARG A 44 7.76 16.57 1.90
C ARG A 44 8.85 15.64 1.37
N GLY A 45 9.49 14.90 2.28
CA GLY A 45 10.44 13.86 1.94
C GLY A 45 9.79 12.63 1.28
N LYS A 46 10.56 11.89 0.48
CA LYS A 46 10.11 10.65 -0.18
C LYS A 46 9.65 9.56 0.79
N HIS A 47 10.17 9.60 2.02
CA HIS A 47 9.90 8.61 3.07
C HIS A 47 8.85 9.07 4.07
N ASP A 48 8.25 10.23 3.87
CA ASP A 48 7.28 10.78 4.80
C ASP A 48 5.95 10.04 4.63
N HIS A 49 5.33 9.70 5.76
CA HIS A 49 4.17 8.83 5.79
C HIS A 49 3.33 9.07 7.04
N LEU A 50 2.11 8.57 7.02
CA LEU A 50 1.19 8.50 8.13
C LEU A 50 1.25 7.10 8.74
N ILE A 51 1.15 7.05 10.06
CA ILE A 51 0.87 5.83 10.82
C ILE A 51 -0.42 6.03 11.59
N TYR A 52 -1.35 5.08 11.50
CA TYR A 52 -2.41 4.95 12.49
C TYR A 52 -2.07 3.85 13.47
N GLN A 53 -2.13 4.14 14.77
CA GLN A 53 -1.99 3.16 15.84
C GLN A 53 -2.79 3.61 17.06
N GLU A 54 -3.54 2.69 17.67
CA GLU A 54 -4.19 2.89 18.99
C GLU A 54 -5.00 4.19 19.08
N GLY A 55 -5.78 4.49 18.05
CA GLY A 55 -6.63 5.69 18.05
C GLY A 55 -5.88 7.00 17.75
N ARG A 56 -4.66 6.96 17.24
CA ARG A 56 -3.87 8.14 16.86
C ARG A 56 -3.33 8.02 15.45
N ILE A 57 -3.40 9.10 14.67
CA ILE A 57 -2.71 9.26 13.40
C ILE A 57 -1.46 10.11 13.65
N SER A 58 -0.28 9.60 13.30
CA SER A 58 0.99 10.32 13.39
C SER A 58 1.58 10.57 12.00
N CYS A 59 1.95 11.81 11.73
CA CYS A 59 2.68 12.21 10.53
C CYS A 59 4.17 12.08 10.80
N HIS A 60 4.86 11.26 10.02
CA HIS A 60 6.30 11.02 10.11
C HIS A 60 7.04 11.72 8.99
N SER A 61 8.03 12.55 9.33
CA SER A 61 8.96 13.14 8.38
C SER A 61 10.40 12.91 8.85
N GLY A 62 11.27 12.46 7.94
CA GLY A 62 12.67 12.16 8.26
C GLY A 62 12.86 11.16 9.41
N GLY A 63 11.93 10.20 9.57
CA GLY A 63 11.95 9.20 10.64
C GLY A 63 11.48 9.68 12.01
N ARG A 64 10.92 10.91 12.11
CA ARG A 64 10.39 11.47 13.36
C ARG A 64 8.93 11.84 13.21
N VAL A 65 8.17 11.78 14.30
CA VAL A 65 6.81 12.30 14.35
C VAL A 65 6.88 13.83 14.34
N VAL A 66 6.24 14.46 13.36
CA VAL A 66 6.15 15.93 13.25
C VAL A 66 4.77 16.47 13.62
N GLN A 67 3.74 15.63 13.51
CA GLN A 67 2.37 15.97 13.89
C GLN A 67 1.66 14.71 14.35
N SER A 68 0.68 14.84 15.23
CA SER A 68 -0.23 13.76 15.60
C SER A 68 -1.63 14.27 15.82
N LEU A 69 -2.62 13.45 15.49
CA LEU A 69 -4.04 13.71 15.65
C LEU A 69 -4.66 12.53 16.37
N ASP A 70 -5.36 12.79 17.48
CA ASP A 70 -6.15 11.77 18.14
C ASP A 70 -7.46 11.55 17.37
N VAL A 71 -7.81 10.28 17.17
CA VAL A 71 -8.97 9.81 16.44
C VAL A 71 -9.68 8.73 17.29
N PRO A 72 -10.21 9.10 18.46
CA PRO A 72 -10.84 8.14 19.38
C PRO A 72 -12.07 7.43 18.80
N GLN A 73 -12.69 8.02 17.77
CA GLN A 73 -13.81 7.44 17.04
C GLN A 73 -13.42 6.32 16.06
N ALA A 74 -12.12 6.11 15.80
CA ALA A 74 -11.66 5.04 14.93
C ALA A 74 -11.92 3.67 15.58
N ARG A 75 -12.55 2.76 14.82
CA ARG A 75 -12.88 1.40 15.29
C ARG A 75 -11.93 0.33 14.77
N GLN A 76 -10.86 0.75 14.09
CA GLN A 76 -9.86 -0.14 13.53
C GLN A 76 -8.82 -0.54 14.58
N ILE A 77 -8.44 -1.82 14.58
CA ILE A 77 -7.47 -2.37 15.54
C ILE A 77 -6.08 -2.48 14.89
N GLN A 78 -6.02 -2.67 13.58
CA GLN A 78 -4.75 -2.83 12.86
C GLN A 78 -3.98 -1.51 12.78
N THR A 79 -2.66 -1.60 12.92
CA THR A 79 -1.75 -0.49 12.63
C THR A 79 -1.66 -0.30 11.12
N LEU A 80 -1.92 0.92 10.66
CA LEU A 80 -1.95 1.24 9.23
C LEU A 80 -0.82 2.19 8.85
N TRP A 81 -0.28 2.02 7.65
CA TRP A 81 0.71 2.89 7.05
C TRP A 81 0.19 3.47 5.73
N CYS A 82 0.40 4.77 5.51
CA CYS A 82 0.00 5.46 4.27
C CYS A 82 1.01 6.54 3.89
N ASN A 83 1.44 6.63 2.62
CA ASN A 83 2.33 7.71 2.15
C ASN A 83 1.68 8.64 1.10
N GLY A 84 0.36 8.59 0.95
CA GLY A 84 -0.39 9.34 -0.06
C GLY A 84 -0.33 8.74 -1.46
N ALA A 85 0.44 7.67 -1.69
CA ALA A 85 0.39 6.88 -2.93
C ALA A 85 0.03 5.41 -2.68
N LYS A 86 0.33 4.90 -1.48
CA LYS A 86 0.11 3.52 -1.07
C LYS A 86 -0.46 3.50 0.35
N LEU A 87 -1.21 2.44 0.60
CA LEU A 87 -1.83 2.12 1.89
C LEU A 87 -1.53 0.65 2.20
N SER A 88 -1.20 0.32 3.45
CA SER A 88 -0.97 -1.06 3.90
C SER A 88 -1.26 -1.21 5.39
N ALA A 89 -1.67 -2.40 5.80
CA ALA A 89 -1.53 -2.80 7.20
C ALA A 89 -0.06 -3.14 7.50
N ILE A 90 0.37 -2.88 8.72
CA ILE A 90 1.70 -3.22 9.22
C ILE A 90 1.61 -3.95 10.57
N ASP A 91 2.65 -4.67 10.93
CA ASP A 91 2.76 -5.29 12.26
C ASP A 91 2.95 -4.20 13.32
N GLY A 92 1.89 -3.92 14.07
CA GLY A 92 1.89 -2.95 15.14
C GLY A 92 2.87 -3.26 16.27
N ALA A 93 3.10 -4.55 16.59
CA ALA A 93 4.03 -4.93 17.65
C ALA A 93 5.49 -4.75 17.20
N ALA A 94 5.81 -5.07 15.94
CA ALA A 94 7.12 -4.77 15.37
C ALA A 94 7.36 -3.25 15.31
N TYR A 95 6.33 -2.49 14.93
CA TYR A 95 6.39 -1.04 14.88
C TYR A 95 6.60 -0.42 16.27
N SER A 96 5.82 -0.80 17.29
CA SER A 96 5.97 -0.27 18.65
C SER A 96 7.31 -0.59 19.30
N ARG A 97 7.89 -1.76 19.01
CA ARG A 97 9.19 -2.14 19.60
C ARG A 97 10.34 -1.33 19.03
N ASN A 98 10.43 -1.25 17.70
CA ASN A 98 11.66 -0.83 17.01
C ASN A 98 11.42 0.15 15.84
N ALA A 99 10.21 0.72 15.71
CA ALA A 99 9.79 1.49 14.54
C ALA A 99 9.95 0.74 13.19
N GLN A 100 9.88 -0.61 13.23
CA GLN A 100 10.04 -1.43 12.04
C GLN A 100 8.74 -1.50 11.25
N LEU A 101 8.80 -1.10 9.97
CA LEU A 101 7.68 -1.18 9.03
C LEU A 101 7.63 -2.58 8.39
N VAL A 102 7.04 -3.54 9.10
CA VAL A 102 6.79 -4.88 8.56
C VAL A 102 5.42 -4.89 7.87
N MET A 103 5.43 -4.91 6.54
CA MET A 103 4.22 -4.84 5.73
C MET A 103 3.47 -6.17 5.81
N LEU A 104 2.23 -6.14 6.32
CA LEU A 104 1.32 -7.28 6.31
C LEU A 104 0.50 -7.37 5.01
N GLY A 105 0.62 -6.34 4.16
CA GLY A 105 -0.06 -6.25 2.87
C GLY A 105 -1.42 -5.54 2.96
N THR A 106 -2.10 -5.46 1.81
CA THR A 106 -3.44 -4.86 1.70
C THR A 106 -4.56 -5.86 1.92
N ALA A 107 -4.28 -7.16 1.94
CA ALA A 107 -5.29 -8.22 2.12
C ALA A 107 -6.12 -8.06 3.41
N GLY A 108 -5.51 -7.56 4.49
CA GLY A 108 -6.21 -7.25 5.75
C GLY A 108 -7.11 -6.01 5.70
N LEU A 109 -6.91 -5.12 4.72
CA LEU A 109 -7.70 -3.90 4.53
C LEU A 109 -8.96 -4.15 3.71
N PHE A 110 -8.93 -5.10 2.76
CA PHE A 110 -10.08 -5.44 1.92
C PHE A 110 -11.27 -5.98 2.70
N LEU A 111 -11.05 -6.56 3.89
CA LEU A 111 -12.12 -7.05 4.76
C LEU A 111 -12.94 -5.92 5.42
N THR A 112 -12.57 -4.65 5.24
CA THR A 112 -13.20 -3.52 5.94
C THR A 112 -13.71 -2.40 5.03
N LEU A 113 -13.55 -2.49 3.70
CA LEU A 113 -14.14 -1.53 2.76
C LEU A 113 -15.57 -1.97 2.37
N PRO A 114 -16.63 -1.21 2.71
CA PRO A 114 -17.96 -1.50 2.21
C PRO A 114 -17.98 -1.33 0.69
N GLY A 115 -18.27 -2.40 -0.04
CA GLY A 115 -18.56 -2.37 -1.48
C GLY A 115 -17.40 -2.70 -2.44
N GLN A 116 -16.20 -3.05 -1.96
CA GLN A 116 -15.15 -3.57 -2.84
C GLN A 116 -14.98 -5.08 -2.66
N LEU A 117 -15.47 -5.83 -3.67
CA LEU A 117 -15.13 -7.23 -3.84
C LEU A 117 -13.59 -7.39 -3.89
N PRO A 118 -13.04 -8.49 -3.33
CA PRO A 118 -11.62 -8.73 -3.40
C PRO A 118 -11.18 -8.65 -4.86
N ALA A 119 -10.16 -7.84 -5.13
CA ALA A 119 -9.47 -7.92 -6.41
C ALA A 119 -9.00 -9.37 -6.52
N LYS A 120 -9.64 -10.11 -7.43
CA LYS A 120 -9.28 -11.48 -7.78
C LYS A 120 -7.76 -11.52 -7.84
N GLU A 121 -7.15 -12.35 -7.01
CA GLU A 121 -5.76 -12.74 -7.18
C GLU A 121 -5.59 -12.98 -8.67
N ARG A 122 -4.79 -12.16 -9.34
CA ARG A 122 -4.22 -12.61 -10.61
C ARG A 122 -3.39 -13.80 -10.18
N ASP A 123 -3.97 -14.98 -10.33
CA ASP A 123 -3.27 -16.23 -10.49
C ASP A 123 -2.05 -15.92 -11.35
N LYS A 124 -0.90 -15.74 -10.69
CA LYS A 124 0.36 -16.04 -11.32
C LYS A 124 0.31 -17.55 -11.46
N SER A 125 -0.41 -17.99 -12.49
CA SER A 125 -0.22 -19.26 -13.14
C SER A 125 1.28 -19.39 -13.33
N ARG A 126 1.91 -20.12 -12.41
CA ARG A 126 3.17 -20.80 -12.64
C ARG A 126 2.89 -21.80 -13.76
N SER A 127 2.84 -21.32 -14.99
CA SER A 127 3.03 -22.18 -16.14
C SER A 127 4.53 -22.39 -16.27
N ASN A 128 5.02 -23.39 -15.54
CA ASN A 128 6.23 -24.09 -15.89
C ASN A 128 5.98 -24.72 -17.26
N ASN A 129 6.32 -24.02 -18.34
CA ASN A 129 6.33 -24.62 -19.68
C ASN A 129 7.78 -24.92 -20.07
N ASN A 130 8.26 -26.05 -19.56
CA ASN A 130 9.38 -26.80 -20.12
C ASN A 130 8.97 -27.26 -21.52
N ASN A 131 9.63 -26.72 -22.56
CA ASN A 131 10.12 -27.44 -23.74
C ASN A 131 10.39 -26.46 -24.87
N ASN A 132 11.67 -26.21 -25.17
CA ASN A 132 12.08 -26.14 -26.57
C ASN A 132 13.46 -26.76 -26.72
N ASN A 133 13.42 -28.02 -27.13
CA ASN A 133 14.52 -28.88 -27.53
C ASN A 133 15.07 -28.40 -28.88
N ASN A 134 16.18 -27.65 -28.86
CA ASN A 134 16.95 -27.35 -30.06
C ASN A 134 18.12 -28.35 -30.17
N ASN A 135 17.82 -29.57 -30.60
CA ASN A 135 18.81 -30.56 -31.01
C ASN A 135 18.92 -30.54 -32.54
N ASN A 136 19.73 -29.61 -33.06
CA ASN A 136 20.12 -29.60 -34.46
C ASN A 136 21.32 -30.54 -34.65
N ASN A 137 21.03 -31.82 -34.84
CA ASN A 137 21.98 -32.82 -35.32
C ASN A 137 21.46 -33.38 -36.64
N ASN A 138 21.78 -32.71 -37.76
CA ASN A 138 21.62 -33.28 -39.08
C ASN A 138 23.00 -33.64 -39.65
N ASN A 139 23.47 -34.82 -39.22
CA ASN A 139 24.55 -35.56 -39.86
C ASN A 139 23.95 -36.28 -41.09
N ASN A 140 24.07 -35.67 -42.27
CA ASN A 140 23.81 -36.39 -43.53
C ASN A 140 25.14 -36.91 -44.09
N ASN A 141 25.47 -38.13 -43.69
CA ASN A 141 26.50 -38.95 -44.32
C ASN A 141 25.82 -40.15 -44.99
N ASN A 142 25.76 -40.15 -46.32
CA ASN A 142 25.68 -41.35 -47.14
C ASN A 142 26.19 -40.98 -48.55
N ASN A 143 27.49 -41.15 -48.81
CA ASN A 143 28.11 -42.34 -49.41
C ASN A 143 27.69 -42.59 -50.86
N ASN A 144 28.63 -42.43 -51.79
CA ASN A 144 28.69 -43.29 -52.95
C ASN A 144 30.15 -43.58 -53.30
N ASN A 145 30.53 -44.84 -53.14
CA ASN A 145 31.74 -45.44 -53.68
C ASN A 145 31.27 -46.37 -54.81
N GLY A 146 31.67 -46.06 -56.04
CA GLY A 146 31.32 -46.77 -57.27
C GLY A 146 31.68 -45.93 -58.49
#